data_AF-A0A4R6WS43-F1
#
_entry.id   AF-A0A4R6WS43-F1
#
_cell.length_a   1.000
_cell.length_b   1.000
_cell.length_c   1.000
_cell.angle_alpha   90.00
_cell.angle_beta   90.00
_cell.angle_gamma   90.00
#
_symmetry.space_group_name_H-M   'P 1'
#
loop_
_entity.id
_entity.type
_entity.pdbx_description
1 polymer ?
#
loop_
_entity_poly.entity_id
_entity_poly.type
_entity_poly.pdbx_seq_one_letter_code
_entity_poly.pdbx_strand_id
1 'polypeptide(L)'
;MRKLARYILYLVIVVFVGGAILFVWAMQREIDVSTPEAREKQKKSMVLGCKVKLPDLLKSEPALAGLEVSTSAADAACNCAADRILETYAPNGVIRPTDVPEAAIDAAERDCLLQAMAPG
;
A
#
# COMPACT_ATOMS: atom_id res chain seq x y z
N MET A 1 40.73 1.23 23.14
CA MET A 1 39.42 0.61 22.81
C MET A 1 38.20 1.53 23.01
N ARG A 2 38.11 2.38 24.04
CA ARG A 2 36.93 3.26 24.27
C ARG A 2 36.61 4.27 23.16
N LYS A 3 37.61 4.79 22.43
CA LYS A 3 37.39 5.73 21.31
C LYS A 3 36.74 5.06 20.10
N LEU A 4 37.16 3.84 19.76
CA LEU A 4 36.61 3.06 18.66
C LEU A 4 35.11 2.75 18.88
N ALA A 5 34.76 2.33 20.10
CA ALA A 5 33.37 2.07 20.47
C ALA A 5 32.48 3.32 20.35
N ARG A 6 33.01 4.51 20.68
CA ARG A 6 32.28 5.78 20.49
C ARG A 6 32.08 6.13 19.01
N TYR A 7 33.09 5.92 18.16
CA TYR A 7 32.95 6.14 16.72
C TYR A 7 31.92 5.20 16.08
N ILE A 8 31.92 3.91 16.46
CA ILE A 8 30.91 2.95 16.00
C ILE A 8 29.51 3.39 16.44
N LEU A 9 29.35 3.81 17.70
CA LEU A 9 28.06 4.31 18.21
C LEU A 9 27.58 5.54 17.41
N TYR A 10 28.45 6.50 17.13
CA TYR A 10 28.07 7.65 16.31
C TYR A 10 27.68 7.25 14.89
N LEU A 11 28.38 6.30 14.28
CA LEU A 11 28.07 5.81 12.94
C LEU A 11 26.68 5.16 12.91
N VAL A 12 26.35 4.33 13.90
CA VAL A 12 25.02 3.74 14.05
C VAL A 12 23.95 4.80 14.21
N ILE A 13 24.18 5.82 15.06
CA ILE A 13 23.23 6.92 15.26
C ILE A 13 23.01 7.70 13.97
N VAL A 14 24.08 8.03 13.24
CA VAL A 14 23.99 8.77 11.97
C VAL A 14 23.23 7.96 10.92
N VAL A 15 23.44 6.65 10.84
CA VAL A 15 22.69 5.78 9.93
C VAL A 15 21.21 5.73 10.30
N PHE A 16 20.88 5.59 11.60
CA PHE A 16 19.50 5.57 12.07
C PHE A 16 18.79 6.90 11.84
N VAL A 17 19.40 8.02 12.24
CA VAL A 17 18.83 9.36 12.10
C VAL A 17 18.71 9.74 10.63
N GLY A 18 19.76 9.48 9.83
CA GLY A 18 19.72 9.72 8.38
C GLY A 18 18.65 8.88 7.69
N GLY A 19 18.52 7.61 8.06
CA GLY A 19 17.47 6.73 7.55
C GLY A 19 16.05 7.21 7.89
N ALA A 20 15.83 7.65 9.13
CA ALA A 20 14.54 8.19 9.55
C ALA A 20 14.16 9.47 8.79
N ILE A 21 15.11 10.38 8.57
CA ILE A 21 14.88 11.61 7.80
C ILE A 21 14.49 11.27 6.36
N LEU A 22 15.21 10.34 5.71
CA LEU A 22 14.90 9.91 4.34
C LEU A 22 13.51 9.25 4.25
N PHE A 23 13.13 8.46 5.26
CA PHE A 23 11.81 7.83 5.31
C PHE A 23 10.68 8.86 5.42
N VAL A 24 10.79 9.82 6.34
CA VAL A 24 9.79 10.89 6.50
C VAL A 24 9.68 11.71 5.21
N TRP A 25 10.82 12.03 4.59
CA TRP A 25 10.82 12.74 3.31
C TRP A 25 10.12 11.96 2.20
N ALA A 26 10.36 10.65 2.10
CA ALA A 26 9.70 9.80 1.11
C ALA A 26 8.17 9.75 1.30
N MET A 27 7.68 9.76 2.54
CA MET A 27 6.25 9.72 2.87
C MET A 27 5.52 11.05 2.61
N GLN A 28 6.26 12.17 2.64
CA GLN A 28 5.72 13.51 2.40
C GLN A 28 5.89 13.98 0.96
N ARG A 29 6.69 13.28 0.15
CA ARG A 29 6.92 13.65 -1.24
C ARG A 29 5.65 13.45 -2.06
N GLU A 30 5.32 14.49 -2.82
CA GLU A 30 4.29 14.44 -3.85
C GLU A 30 4.73 13.54 -5.01
N ILE A 31 3.91 12.55 -5.34
CA ILE A 31 4.08 11.65 -6.47
C ILE A 31 3.16 12.14 -7.57
N ASP A 32 3.75 12.55 -8.69
CA ASP A 32 3.01 12.96 -9.88
C ASP A 32 2.51 11.70 -10.63
N VAL A 33 1.20 11.61 -10.79
CA VAL A 33 0.45 10.62 -11.56
C VAL A 33 -0.53 11.26 -12.55
N SER A 34 -0.24 12.48 -12.97
CA SER A 34 -1.01 13.19 -13.99
C SER A 34 -0.96 12.50 -15.35
N THR A 35 0.14 11.80 -15.64
CA THR A 35 0.31 11.03 -16.88
C THR A 35 -0.18 9.58 -16.72
N PRO A 36 -0.76 8.98 -17.78
CA PRO A 36 -1.23 7.60 -17.73
C PRO A 36 -0.09 6.60 -17.43
N GLU A 37 1.12 6.86 -17.95
CA GLU A 37 2.29 6.03 -17.67
C GLU A 37 2.74 6.09 -16.20
N ALA A 38 2.70 7.28 -15.58
CA ALA A 38 3.04 7.43 -14.17
C ALA A 38 1.98 6.78 -13.26
N ARG A 39 0.71 6.92 -13.64
CA ARG A 39 -0.42 6.29 -12.94
C ARG A 39 -0.32 4.77 -13.00
N GLU A 40 0.04 4.20 -14.14
CA GLU A 40 0.23 2.74 -14.28
C GLU A 40 1.43 2.23 -13.46
N LYS A 41 2.54 2.98 -13.43
CA LYS A 41 3.71 2.65 -12.59
C LYS A 41 3.35 2.68 -11.11
N GLN A 42 2.62 3.71 -10.67
CA GLN A 42 2.18 3.79 -9.28
C GLN A 42 1.20 2.66 -8.95
N LYS A 43 0.23 2.39 -9.82
CA LYS A 43 -0.69 1.25 -9.68
C LYS A 43 0.08 -0.05 -9.48
N LYS A 44 1.07 -0.35 -10.33
CA LYS A 44 1.91 -1.56 -10.19
C LYS A 44 2.61 -1.62 -8.82
N SER A 45 3.12 -0.50 -8.32
CA SER A 45 3.74 -0.44 -7.00
C SER A 45 2.74 -0.68 -5.86
N MET A 46 1.50 -0.17 -5.99
CA MET A 46 0.44 -0.36 -5.01
C MET A 46 -0.07 -1.80 -5.02
N VAL A 47 -0.21 -2.43 -6.19
CA VAL A 47 -0.57 -3.85 -6.32
C VAL A 47 0.51 -4.74 -5.70
N LEU A 48 1.79 -4.44 -5.89
CA LEU A 48 2.89 -5.17 -5.23
C LEU A 48 2.85 -5.04 -3.69
N GLY A 49 2.35 -3.91 -3.18
CA GLY A 49 2.19 -3.67 -1.76
C GLY A 49 0.85 -4.14 -1.17
N CYS A 50 -0.06 -4.63 -2.02
CA CYS A 50 -1.42 -5.02 -1.64
C CYS A 50 -1.36 -6.18 -0.64
N LYS A 51 -2.06 -6.02 0.49
CA LYS A 51 -2.09 -7.02 1.56
C LYS A 51 -3.52 -7.43 1.82
N VAL A 52 -4.05 -8.28 0.95
CA VAL A 52 -5.40 -8.81 1.12
C VAL A 52 -5.51 -9.57 2.44
N LYS A 53 -6.20 -8.99 3.42
CA LYS A 53 -6.48 -9.58 4.75
C LYS A 53 -7.61 -10.61 4.65
N LEU A 54 -7.38 -11.68 3.88
CA LEU A 54 -8.27 -12.85 3.75
C LEU A 54 -8.85 -13.38 5.06
N PRO A 55 -8.07 -13.55 6.15
CA PRO A 55 -8.61 -14.13 7.39
C PRO A 55 -9.62 -13.21 8.09
N ASP A 56 -9.54 -11.89 7.94
CA ASP A 56 -10.54 -10.98 8.51
C ASP A 56 -11.82 -10.91 7.65
N LEU A 57 -11.66 -11.12 6.34
CA LEU A 57 -12.77 -11.31 5.41
C LEU A 57 -13.56 -12.59 5.68
N LEU A 58 -12.88 -13.72 5.87
CA LEU A 58 -13.51 -15.01 6.21
C LEU A 58 -14.29 -14.95 7.54
N LYS A 59 -13.82 -14.13 8.50
CA LYS A 59 -14.53 -13.91 9.78
C LYS A 59 -15.75 -13.02 9.63
N SER A 60 -15.68 -12.00 8.78
CA SER A 60 -16.77 -11.04 8.59
C SER A 60 -17.85 -11.56 7.64
N GLU A 61 -17.49 -12.45 6.72
CA GLU A 61 -18.38 -13.02 5.72
C GLU A 61 -18.26 -14.54 5.65
N PRO A 62 -18.97 -15.27 6.52
CA PRO A 62 -18.92 -16.72 6.56
C PRO A 62 -19.51 -17.38 5.30
N ALA A 63 -20.25 -16.62 4.47
CA ALA A 63 -20.71 -17.09 3.15
C ALA A 63 -19.56 -17.32 2.16
N LEU A 64 -18.40 -16.69 2.39
CA LEU A 64 -17.17 -16.90 1.63
C LEU A 64 -16.29 -18.01 2.22
N ALA A 65 -16.65 -18.55 3.39
CA ALA A 65 -15.94 -19.65 4.03
C ALA A 65 -16.17 -20.96 3.26
N GLY A 66 -15.38 -21.15 2.21
CA GLY A 66 -15.47 -22.28 1.29
C GLY A 66 -15.18 -21.92 -0.17
N LEU A 67 -15.15 -20.63 -0.52
CA LEU A 67 -14.62 -20.17 -1.80
C LEU A 67 -13.10 -20.15 -1.72
N GLU A 68 -12.45 -20.94 -2.58
CA GLU A 68 -11.02 -20.78 -2.82
C GLU A 68 -10.81 -19.43 -3.50
N VAL A 69 -10.29 -18.45 -2.74
CA VAL A 69 -9.84 -17.20 -3.34
C VAL A 69 -8.66 -17.53 -4.23
N SER A 70 -8.90 -17.58 -5.54
CA SER A 70 -7.81 -17.77 -6.48
C SER A 70 -6.86 -16.57 -6.40
N THR A 71 -5.58 -16.80 -6.65
CA THR A 71 -4.58 -15.73 -6.77
C THR A 71 -5.02 -14.67 -7.79
N SER A 72 -5.71 -15.09 -8.85
CA SER A 72 -6.28 -14.19 -9.86
C SER A 72 -7.40 -13.28 -9.33
N ALA A 73 -8.24 -13.74 -8.40
CA ALA A 73 -9.27 -12.92 -7.78
C ALA A 73 -8.68 -11.90 -6.81
N ALA A 74 -7.63 -12.30 -6.07
CA ALA A 74 -6.86 -11.40 -5.22
C ALA A 74 -6.13 -10.32 -6.04
N ASP A 75 -5.46 -10.71 -7.13
CA ASP A 75 -4.80 -9.77 -8.03
C ASP A 75 -5.80 -8.78 -8.66
N ALA A 76 -6.97 -9.25 -9.09
CA ALA A 76 -8.02 -8.38 -9.64
C ALA A 76 -8.53 -7.39 -8.59
N ALA A 77 -8.73 -7.83 -7.35
CA ALA A 77 -9.14 -6.97 -6.25
C ALA A 77 -8.09 -5.91 -5.92
N CYS A 78 -6.80 -6.28 -5.89
CA CYS A 78 -5.70 -5.34 -5.68
C CYS A 78 -5.62 -4.28 -6.80
N ASN A 79 -5.84 -4.69 -8.06
CA ASN A 79 -5.88 -3.74 -9.18
C ASN A 79 -7.06 -2.76 -9.06
N CYS A 80 -8.24 -3.25 -8.68
CA CYS A 80 -9.43 -2.43 -8.42
C CYS A 80 -9.20 -1.47 -7.25
N ALA A 81 -8.60 -1.94 -6.15
CA ALA A 81 -8.31 -1.12 -4.98
C ALA A 81 -7.32 0.00 -5.31
N ALA A 82 -6.24 -0.32 -6.04
CA ALA A 82 -5.26 0.66 -6.48
C ALA A 82 -5.88 1.74 -7.38
N ASP A 83 -6.79 1.37 -8.29
CA ASP A 83 -7.52 2.35 -9.11
C ASP A 83 -8.39 3.27 -8.26
N ARG A 84 -9.17 2.71 -7.33
CA ARG A 84 -10.04 3.50 -6.42
C ARG A 84 -9.23 4.46 -5.56
N ILE A 85 -8.08 4.03 -5.04
CA ILE A 85 -7.22 4.91 -4.24
C ILE A 85 -6.65 6.04 -5.10
N LEU A 86 -6.20 5.75 -6.32
CA LEU A 86 -5.70 6.78 -7.22
C LEU A 86 -6.80 7.77 -7.64
N GLU A 87 -8.03 7.31 -7.87
CA GLU A 87 -9.16 8.20 -8.18
C GLU A 87 -9.55 9.09 -7.01
N THR A 88 -9.53 8.54 -5.79
CA THR A 88 -9.97 9.25 -4.59
C THR A 88 -8.91 10.23 -4.08
N TYR A 89 -7.64 9.83 -4.10
CA TYR A 89 -6.54 10.55 -3.45
C TYR A 89 -5.57 11.22 -4.43
N ALA A 90 -5.72 11.01 -5.74
CA ALA A 90 -4.96 11.71 -6.78
C ALA A 90 -5.86 12.51 -7.77
N PRO A 91 -6.90 13.25 -7.32
CA PRO A 91 -7.84 13.91 -8.25
C PRO A 91 -7.18 14.98 -9.13
N ASN A 92 -6.09 15.57 -8.65
CA ASN A 92 -5.31 16.57 -9.37
C ASN A 92 -4.09 15.97 -10.10
N GLY A 93 -4.02 14.65 -10.21
CA GLY A 93 -2.86 13.95 -10.77
C GLY A 93 -1.64 13.94 -9.84
N VAL A 94 -1.82 14.21 -8.55
CA VAL A 94 -0.75 14.17 -7.55
C VAL A 94 -1.27 13.48 -6.30
N ILE A 95 -0.45 12.60 -5.72
CA ILE A 95 -0.77 11.88 -4.49
C ILE A 95 0.41 11.89 -3.53
N ARG A 96 0.13 12.02 -2.23
CA ARG A 96 1.12 11.78 -1.17
C ARG A 96 0.77 10.50 -0.43
N PRO A 97 1.74 9.63 -0.13
CA PRO A 97 1.49 8.43 0.68
C PRO A 97 0.84 8.73 2.04
N THR A 98 1.15 9.89 2.62
CA THR A 98 0.58 10.38 3.88
C THR A 98 -0.89 10.78 3.80
N ASP A 99 -1.39 11.13 2.61
CA ASP A 99 -2.79 11.53 2.41
C ASP A 99 -3.72 10.31 2.28
N VAL A 100 -3.16 9.11 2.11
CA VAL A 100 -3.92 7.85 1.99
C VAL A 100 -3.95 7.13 3.34
N PRO A 101 -5.09 7.10 4.05
CA PRO A 101 -5.19 6.36 5.30
C PRO A 101 -5.19 4.86 5.04
N GLU A 102 -4.46 4.09 5.85
CA GLU A 102 -4.42 2.62 5.74
C GLU A 102 -5.81 1.98 5.78
N ALA A 103 -6.72 2.55 6.58
CA ALA A 103 -8.11 2.08 6.66
C ALA A 103 -8.86 2.22 5.32
N ALA A 104 -8.55 3.21 4.49
CA ALA A 104 -9.15 3.34 3.17
C ALA A 104 -8.58 2.32 2.17
N ILE A 105 -7.29 1.99 2.29
CA ILE A 105 -6.65 0.93 1.50
C ILE A 105 -7.29 -0.41 1.86
N ASP A 106 -7.36 -0.74 3.15
CA ASP A 106 -7.99 -1.96 3.66
C ASP A 106 -9.46 -2.07 3.21
N ALA A 107 -10.22 -0.98 3.30
CA ALA A 107 -11.62 -0.95 2.86
C ALA A 107 -11.75 -1.13 1.34
N ALA A 108 -10.91 -0.48 0.55
CA ALA A 108 -10.92 -0.61 -0.91
C ALA A 108 -10.55 -2.02 -1.38
N GLU A 109 -9.51 -2.63 -0.78
CA GLU A 109 -9.13 -4.02 -1.04
C GLU A 109 -10.28 -4.97 -0.69
N ARG A 110 -10.90 -4.78 0.48
CA ARG A 110 -12.03 -5.58 0.93
C ARG A 110 -13.20 -5.49 -0.06
N ASP A 111 -13.66 -4.28 -0.36
CA ASP A 111 -14.83 -4.05 -1.23
C ASP A 111 -14.60 -4.59 -2.65
N CYS A 112 -13.40 -4.41 -3.19
CA CYS A 112 -13.04 -4.93 -4.51
C CYS A 112 -12.96 -6.46 -4.51
N LEU A 113 -12.50 -7.08 -3.41
CA LEU A 113 -12.46 -8.53 -3.30
C LEU A 113 -13.88 -9.12 -3.19
N LEU A 114 -14.77 -8.47 -2.44
CA LEU A 114 -16.18 -8.87 -2.37
C LEU A 114 -16.88 -8.78 -3.73
N GLN A 115 -16.61 -7.72 -4.50
CA GLN A 115 -17.11 -7.59 -5.87
C GLN A 115 -16.55 -8.67 -6.80
N ALA A 116 -15.27 -9.02 -6.67
CA ALA A 116 -14.65 -10.07 -7.47
C ALA A 116 -15.17 -11.48 -7.14
N MET A 117 -15.68 -11.69 -5.91
CA MET A 117 -16.21 -12.96 -5.45
C MET A 117 -17.73 -13.09 -5.50
N ALA A 118 -18.47 -11.98 -5.65
CA ALA A 118 -19.92 -12.01 -5.79
C ALA A 118 -20.30 -12.66 -7.13
N PRO A 119 -21.01 -13.81 -7.14
CA PRO A 119 -21.53 -14.38 -8.38
C PRO A 119 -22.65 -13.45 -8.90
N GLY A 120 -22.49 -12.99 -10.15
CA GLY A 120 -23.60 -12.42 -10.92
C GLY A 120 -24.62 -13.49 -11.29
#